data_AF-A0A9P5TED5-F1
#
_entry.id   AF-A0A9P5TED5-F1
#
_cell.length_a   1.000
_cell.length_b   1.000
_cell.length_c   1.000
_cell.angle_alpha   90.00
_cell.angle_beta   90.00
_cell.angle_gamma   90.00
#
_symmetry.space_group_name_H-M   'P 1'
#
loop_
_entity.id
_entity.type
_entity.pdbx_description
1 polymer ?
#
loop_
_entity_poly.entity_id
_entity_poly.type
_entity_poly.pdbx_seq_one_letter_code
_entity_poly.pdbx_strand_id
1 'polypeptide(L)'
;WVEACDRFKIAITAAAAQQRIAEYRKGKGQPTAQSTSASDRPTDIPNFSRETFVDAITEFIIADDQSLNVIESPHLRRIFMLLKSDLKDSDIPHRTMIHNHVKEVYDEYLTHLEVDIKHLAHVFLYVLDRISITSKIGWITVDNASNNDTFMATLEDELRLRNIPFNRVNNRIR
;
A
#
# COMPACT_ATOMS: atom_id res chain seq x y z
N TRP A 1 -10.00 -5.26 -39.39
CA TRP A 1 -10.04 -4.22 -38.35
C TRP A 1 -10.75 -4.73 -37.09
N VAL A 2 -11.99 -5.22 -37.15
CA VAL A 2 -12.70 -5.83 -35.98
C VAL A 2 -11.86 -6.89 -35.26
N GLU A 3 -11.25 -7.82 -36.00
CA GLU A 3 -10.34 -8.84 -35.42
C GLU A 3 -9.11 -8.24 -34.72
N ALA A 4 -8.62 -7.10 -35.18
CA ALA A 4 -7.50 -6.41 -34.52
C ALA A 4 -7.97 -5.78 -33.21
N CYS A 5 -9.12 -5.12 -33.19
CA CYS A 5 -9.73 -4.59 -31.96
C CYS A 5 -9.98 -5.71 -30.93
N ASP A 6 -10.50 -6.86 -31.39
CA ASP A 6 -10.71 -8.03 -30.53
C ASP A 6 -9.39 -8.56 -29.94
N ARG A 7 -8.35 -8.69 -30.78
CA ARG A 7 -7.01 -9.11 -30.35
C ARG A 7 -6.36 -8.15 -29.34
N PHE A 8 -6.58 -6.85 -29.50
CA PHE A 8 -6.04 -5.82 -28.59
C PHE A 8 -6.99 -5.47 -27.43
N LYS A 9 -8.10 -6.19 -27.26
CA LYS A 9 -9.13 -5.94 -26.23
C LYS A 9 -9.66 -4.49 -26.24
N ILE A 10 -9.71 -3.85 -27.42
CA ILE A 10 -10.21 -2.48 -27.58
C ILE A 10 -11.73 -2.55 -27.82
N ALA A 11 -12.50 -1.98 -26.91
CA ALA A 11 -13.96 -1.92 -27.04
C ALA A 11 -14.37 -0.94 -28.16
N ILE A 12 -15.09 -1.44 -29.17
CA ILE A 12 -15.70 -0.60 -30.20
C ILE A 12 -17.06 -0.14 -29.68
N THR A 13 -17.17 1.13 -29.28
CA THR A 13 -18.36 1.67 -28.58
C THR A 13 -19.31 2.45 -29.49
N ALA A 14 -18.91 2.78 -30.72
CA ALA A 14 -19.74 3.57 -31.64
C ALA A 14 -21.05 2.86 -32.01
N ALA A 15 -22.19 3.45 -31.63
CA ALA A 15 -23.53 2.88 -31.85
C ALA A 15 -23.80 2.52 -33.32
N ALA A 16 -23.39 3.39 -34.25
CA ALA A 16 -23.56 3.18 -35.69
C ALA A 16 -22.78 1.97 -36.25
N ALA A 17 -21.75 1.50 -35.53
CA ALA A 17 -20.92 0.37 -35.95
C ALA A 17 -21.39 -0.98 -35.37
N GLN A 18 -22.20 -0.97 -34.29
CA GLN A 18 -22.57 -2.19 -33.55
C GLN A 18 -23.27 -3.24 -34.41
N GLN A 19 -24.22 -2.79 -35.25
CA GLN A 19 -24.97 -3.70 -36.12
C GLN A 19 -24.06 -4.42 -37.13
N ARG A 20 -23.15 -3.68 -37.78
CA ARG A 20 -22.21 -4.26 -38.75
C ARG A 20 -21.17 -5.17 -38.11
N ILE A 21 -20.78 -4.90 -36.86
CA ILE A 21 -19.87 -5.75 -36.09
C ILE A 21 -20.57 -7.06 -35.70
N ALA A 22 -21.84 -7.00 -35.28
CA ALA A 22 -22.63 -8.19 -34.96
C ALA A 22 -22.81 -9.10 -36.18
N GLU A 23 -23.11 -8.51 -37.35
CA GLU A 23 -23.19 -9.24 -38.62
C GLU A 23 -21.84 -9.88 -39.02
N TYR A 24 -20.73 -9.14 -38.88
CA TYR A 24 -19.38 -9.64 -39.15
C TYR A 24 -19.00 -10.84 -38.25
N ARG A 25 -19.25 -10.74 -36.94
CA ARG A 25 -18.93 -11.80 -35.96
C ARG A 25 -19.81 -13.04 -36.18
N LYS A 26 -21.09 -12.86 -36.51
CA LYS A 26 -22.02 -13.94 -36.88
C LYS A 26 -21.55 -14.71 -38.12
N GLY A 27 -21.03 -13.99 -39.13
CA GLY A 27 -20.48 -14.60 -40.35
C GLY A 27 -19.16 -15.38 -40.14
N LYS A 28 -18.44 -15.12 -39.04
CA LYS A 28 -17.17 -15.78 -38.70
C LYS A 28 -17.32 -16.94 -37.71
N GLY A 29 -18.54 -17.28 -37.31
CA GLY A 29 -18.79 -18.35 -36.33
C GLY A 29 -18.24 -18.04 -34.93
N GLN A 30 -17.88 -16.78 -34.65
CA GLN A 30 -17.47 -16.37 -33.32
C GLN A 30 -18.72 -16.26 -32.45
N PRO A 31 -18.70 -16.80 -31.21
CA PRO A 31 -19.79 -16.59 -30.28
C PRO A 31 -19.97 -15.09 -30.12
N THR A 32 -21.18 -14.60 -30.41
CA THR A 32 -21.67 -13.30 -29.97
C THR A 32 -21.22 -13.15 -28.52
N ALA A 33 -20.42 -12.14 -28.21
CA ALA A 33 -19.98 -11.88 -26.85
C ALA A 33 -21.22 -11.88 -25.96
N GLN A 34 -21.42 -13.01 -25.30
CA GLN A 34 -22.48 -13.24 -24.36
C GLN A 34 -22.28 -12.14 -23.34
N SER A 35 -23.33 -11.37 -23.11
CA SER A 35 -23.39 -10.30 -22.14
C SER A 35 -22.79 -10.78 -20.83
N THR A 36 -21.48 -10.61 -20.65
CA THR A 36 -20.88 -10.63 -19.34
C THR A 36 -21.49 -9.41 -18.72
N SER A 37 -22.47 -9.63 -17.85
CA SER A 37 -22.76 -8.73 -16.76
C SER A 37 -21.41 -8.48 -16.09
N ALA A 38 -20.71 -7.45 -16.57
CA ALA A 38 -19.57 -6.90 -15.88
C ALA A 38 -20.12 -6.63 -14.49
N SER A 39 -19.60 -7.34 -13.49
CA SER A 39 -19.92 -6.97 -12.13
C SER A 39 -19.55 -5.49 -12.03
N ASP A 40 -20.50 -4.62 -11.70
CA ASP A 40 -20.24 -3.22 -11.33
C ASP A 40 -19.32 -3.12 -10.10
N ARG A 41 -18.87 -4.26 -9.55
CA ARG A 41 -17.86 -4.36 -8.53
C ARG A 41 -16.52 -3.81 -9.07
N PRO A 42 -15.97 -2.77 -8.43
CA PRO A 42 -14.62 -2.30 -8.72
C PRO A 42 -13.59 -3.44 -8.63
N THR A 43 -12.64 -3.46 -9.57
CA THR A 43 -11.67 -4.55 -9.76
C THR A 43 -10.67 -4.70 -8.62
N ASP A 44 -10.54 -3.67 -7.78
CA ASP A 44 -9.70 -3.58 -6.60
C ASP A 44 -10.35 -4.21 -5.35
N ILE A 45 -11.66 -4.50 -5.36
CA ILE A 45 -12.31 -5.08 -4.18
C ILE A 45 -12.01 -6.59 -4.09
N PRO A 46 -11.29 -7.06 -3.06
CA PRO A 46 -10.94 -8.46 -2.92
C PRO A 46 -12.16 -9.33 -2.66
N ASN A 47 -12.05 -10.63 -2.99
CA ASN A 47 -13.07 -11.60 -2.58
C ASN A 47 -13.11 -11.71 -1.06
N PHE A 48 -14.32 -11.93 -0.52
CA PHE A 48 -14.50 -12.05 0.92
C PHE A 48 -13.70 -13.24 1.48
N SER A 49 -12.84 -12.94 2.44
CA SER A 49 -12.19 -13.87 3.38
C SER A 49 -12.19 -13.22 4.77
N ARG A 50 -11.90 -13.99 5.82
CA ARG A 50 -11.79 -13.42 7.18
C ARG A 50 -10.69 -12.36 7.24
N GLU A 51 -9.56 -12.62 6.61
CA GLU A 51 -8.40 -11.72 6.55
C GLU A 51 -8.77 -10.42 5.83
N THR A 52 -9.28 -10.52 4.60
CA THR A 52 -9.67 -9.33 3.80
C THR A 52 -10.79 -8.52 4.45
N PHE A 53 -11.64 -9.15 5.27
CA PHE A 53 -12.65 -8.44 6.05
C PHE A 53 -12.05 -7.66 7.24
N VAL A 54 -11.08 -8.25 7.94
CA VAL A 54 -10.32 -7.56 9.01
C VAL A 54 -9.51 -6.40 8.42
N ASP A 55 -8.86 -6.62 7.28
CA ASP A 55 -8.10 -5.58 6.57
C ASP A 55 -9.01 -4.44 6.13
N ALA A 56 -10.16 -4.72 5.52
CA ALA A 56 -11.12 -3.70 5.11
C ALA A 56 -11.68 -2.88 6.27
N ILE A 57 -11.96 -3.51 7.43
CA ILE A 57 -12.39 -2.78 8.63
C ILE A 57 -11.26 -1.92 9.18
N THR A 58 -10.03 -2.43 9.17
CA THR A 58 -8.86 -1.71 9.66
C THR A 58 -8.56 -0.50 8.77
N GLU A 59 -8.62 -0.67 7.45
CA GLU A 59 -8.45 0.41 6.47
C GLU A 59 -9.54 1.47 6.64
N PHE A 60 -10.82 1.07 6.76
CA PHE A 60 -11.91 2.00 7.08
C PHE A 60 -11.64 2.82 8.34
N ILE A 61 -11.12 2.18 9.39
CA ILE A 61 -10.82 2.87 10.65
C ILE A 61 -9.66 3.86 10.49
N ILE A 62 -8.59 3.46 9.82
CA ILE A 62 -7.39 4.28 9.65
C ILE A 62 -7.64 5.43 8.65
N ALA A 63 -8.20 5.13 7.48
CA ALA A 63 -8.37 6.08 6.39
C ALA A 63 -9.37 7.19 6.74
N ASP A 64 -10.44 6.84 7.47
CA ASP A 64 -11.51 7.78 7.82
C ASP A 64 -11.43 8.27 9.28
N ASP A 65 -10.30 8.06 9.98
CA ASP A 65 -10.07 8.43 11.38
C ASP A 65 -11.23 8.04 12.31
N GLN A 66 -11.75 6.83 12.12
CA GLN A 66 -12.89 6.35 12.90
C GLN A 66 -12.44 5.92 14.30
N SER A 67 -13.34 6.08 15.27
CA SER A 67 -13.10 5.48 16.59
C SER A 67 -13.04 3.96 16.46
N LEU A 68 -12.06 3.32 17.09
CA LEU A 68 -12.01 1.86 17.23
C LEU A 68 -13.30 1.28 17.86
N ASN A 69 -14.05 2.08 18.62
CA ASN A 69 -15.33 1.64 19.20
C ASN A 69 -16.44 1.49 18.15
N VAL A 70 -16.27 2.02 16.94
CA VAL A 70 -17.28 1.91 15.87
C VAL A 70 -17.60 0.45 15.57
N ILE A 71 -16.61 -0.44 15.66
CA ILE A 71 -16.78 -1.87 15.39
C ILE A 71 -17.56 -2.59 16.49
N GLU A 72 -17.75 -1.99 17.66
CA GLU A 72 -18.59 -2.54 18.73
C GLU A 72 -20.07 -2.17 18.56
N SER A 73 -20.40 -1.28 17.60
CA SER A 73 -21.78 -0.88 17.34
C SER A 73 -22.63 -2.07 16.90
N PRO A 74 -23.69 -2.43 17.64
CA PRO A 74 -24.59 -3.51 17.23
C PRO A 74 -25.29 -3.22 15.91
N HIS A 75 -25.49 -1.95 15.56
CA HIS A 75 -26.11 -1.54 14.31
C HIS A 75 -25.19 -1.81 13.12
N LEU A 76 -23.90 -1.47 13.23
CA LEU A 76 -22.92 -1.75 12.18
C LEU A 76 -22.72 -3.27 12.02
N ARG A 77 -22.59 -4.00 13.12
CA ARG A 77 -22.49 -5.47 13.11
C ARG A 77 -23.69 -6.14 12.43
N ARG A 78 -24.90 -5.64 12.69
CA ARG A 78 -26.12 -6.09 11.99
C ARG A 78 -26.09 -5.79 10.49
N ILE A 79 -25.55 -4.63 10.08
CA ILE A 79 -25.37 -4.31 8.65
C ILE A 79 -24.44 -5.34 8.01
N PHE A 80 -23.32 -5.70 8.64
CA PHE A 80 -22.42 -6.73 8.11
C PHE A 80 -23.10 -8.10 7.98
N MET A 81 -23.84 -8.54 9.00
CA MET A 81 -24.59 -9.81 8.95
C MET A 81 -25.75 -9.78 7.94
N LEU A 82 -26.36 -8.60 7.71
CA LEU A 82 -27.37 -8.42 6.66
C LEU A 82 -26.77 -8.57 5.26
N LEU A 83 -25.57 -8.03 5.05
CA LEU A 83 -24.86 -8.09 3.77
C LEU A 83 -24.24 -9.48 3.51
N LYS A 84 -23.92 -10.23 4.56
CA LYS A 84 -23.30 -11.57 4.48
C LYS A 84 -24.03 -12.54 5.42
N SER A 85 -25.01 -13.25 4.87
CA SER A 85 -25.97 -14.07 5.65
C SER A 85 -25.37 -15.23 6.45
N ASP A 86 -24.20 -15.72 6.08
CA ASP A 86 -23.42 -16.76 6.75
C ASP A 86 -22.44 -16.21 7.80
N LEU A 87 -22.27 -14.88 7.86
CA LEU A 87 -21.43 -14.22 8.86
C LEU A 87 -22.11 -14.23 10.22
N LYS A 88 -21.40 -14.65 11.26
CA LYS A 88 -21.87 -14.55 12.65
C LYS A 88 -21.21 -13.37 13.33
N ASP A 89 -21.84 -12.86 14.38
CA ASP A 89 -21.27 -11.78 15.19
C ASP A 89 -19.88 -12.14 15.76
N SER A 90 -19.67 -13.41 16.13
CA SER A 90 -18.39 -13.94 16.59
C SER A 90 -17.28 -13.95 15.53
N ASP A 91 -17.65 -13.84 14.25
CA ASP A 91 -16.69 -13.77 13.14
C ASP A 91 -16.28 -12.32 12.83
N ILE A 92 -16.96 -11.32 13.42
CA ILE A 92 -16.65 -9.90 13.26
C ILE A 92 -15.58 -9.51 14.28
N PRO A 93 -14.45 -8.92 13.86
CA PRO A 93 -13.38 -8.52 14.77
C PRO A 93 -13.90 -7.54 15.82
N HIS A 94 -13.50 -7.73 17.07
CA HIS A 94 -13.73 -6.76 18.13
C HIS A 94 -12.60 -5.72 18.17
N ARG A 95 -12.82 -4.63 18.89
CA ARG A 95 -11.88 -3.52 19.08
C ARG A 95 -10.48 -4.00 19.43
N THR A 96 -10.34 -4.96 20.34
CA THR A 96 -9.03 -5.49 20.74
C THR A 96 -8.30 -6.16 19.58
N MET A 97 -9.04 -6.88 18.72
CA MET A 97 -8.47 -7.53 17.54
C MET A 97 -8.00 -6.47 16.53
N ILE A 98 -8.84 -5.48 16.23
CA ILE A 98 -8.46 -4.37 15.33
C ILE A 98 -7.26 -3.60 15.89
N HIS A 99 -7.25 -3.30 17.19
CA HIS A 99 -6.13 -2.62 17.83
C HIS A 99 -4.80 -3.39 17.65
N ASN A 100 -4.83 -4.71 17.83
CA ASN A 100 -3.64 -5.55 17.62
C ASN A 100 -3.23 -5.56 16.15
N HIS A 101 -4.19 -5.67 15.24
CA HIS A 101 -3.93 -5.63 13.79
C HIS A 101 -3.30 -4.30 13.36
N VAL A 102 -3.82 -3.17 13.84
CA VAL A 102 -3.25 -1.83 13.62
C VAL A 102 -1.80 -1.78 14.11
N LYS A 103 -1.53 -2.36 15.29
CA LYS A 103 -0.18 -2.41 15.84
C LYS A 103 0.75 -3.25 14.95
N GLU A 104 0.30 -4.42 14.49
CA GLU A 104 1.08 -5.29 13.60
C GLU A 104 1.43 -4.59 12.28
N VAL A 105 0.45 -3.95 11.63
CA VAL A 105 0.67 -3.14 10.42
C VAL A 105 1.65 -2.00 10.69
N TYR A 106 1.55 -1.35 11.85
CA TYR A 106 2.45 -0.27 12.22
C TYR A 106 3.88 -0.77 12.49
N ASP A 107 4.06 -1.90 13.16
CA ASP A 107 5.36 -2.51 13.42
C ASP A 107 6.06 -2.96 12.11
N GLU A 108 5.29 -3.51 11.15
CA GLU A 108 5.79 -3.81 9.80
C GLU A 108 6.23 -2.53 9.07
N TYR A 109 5.40 -1.49 9.09
CA TYR A 109 5.74 -0.19 8.51
C TYR A 109 7.02 0.40 9.13
N LEU A 110 7.18 0.35 10.46
CA LEU A 110 8.38 0.83 11.13
C LEU A 110 9.63 0.05 10.71
N THR A 111 9.49 -1.27 10.48
CA THR A 111 10.59 -2.11 10.01
C THR A 111 11.05 -1.68 8.61
N HIS A 112 10.10 -1.42 7.70
CA HIS A 112 10.41 -0.89 6.38
C HIS A 112 11.05 0.51 6.43
N LEU A 113 10.51 1.39 7.27
CA LEU A 113 11.05 2.73 7.46
C LEU A 113 12.51 2.69 7.94
N GLU A 114 12.86 1.75 8.82
CA GLU A 114 14.26 1.59 9.27
C GLU A 114 15.20 1.28 8.10
N VAL A 115 14.78 0.43 7.17
CA VAL A 115 15.56 0.08 5.96
C VAL A 115 15.74 1.30 5.06
N ASP A 116 14.68 2.07 4.81
CA ASP A 116 14.74 3.26 3.97
C ASP A 116 15.66 4.34 4.55
N ILE A 117 15.66 4.49 5.87
CA ILE A 117 16.55 5.42 6.57
C ILE A 117 18.02 5.00 6.48
N LYS A 118 18.31 3.70 6.51
CA LYS A 118 19.66 3.18 6.25
C LYS A 118 20.09 3.49 4.82
N HIS A 119 19.23 3.25 3.84
CA HIS A 119 19.49 3.62 2.44
C HIS A 119 19.74 5.12 2.27
N LEU A 120 19.02 5.98 3.00
CA LEU A 120 19.25 7.42 2.98
C LEU A 120 20.67 7.78 3.43
N ALA A 121 21.21 7.13 4.47
CA ALA A 121 22.59 7.33 4.90
C ALA A 121 23.60 6.94 3.82
N HIS A 122 23.35 5.85 3.09
CA HIS A 122 24.19 5.43 1.95
C HIS A 122 24.15 6.44 0.79
N VAL A 123 22.96 6.90 0.42
CA VAL A 123 22.79 7.92 -0.63
C VAL A 123 23.45 9.23 -0.22
N PHE A 124 23.30 9.63 1.03
CA PHE A 124 23.95 10.81 1.57
C PHE A 124 25.48 10.73 1.41
N LEU A 125 26.09 9.62 1.82
CA LEU A 125 27.54 9.40 1.64
C LEU A 125 27.95 9.35 0.17
N TYR A 126 27.17 8.72 -0.70
CA TYR A 126 27.43 8.69 -2.14
C TYR A 126 27.52 10.12 -2.71
N VAL A 127 26.62 11.02 -2.29
CA VAL A 127 26.66 12.42 -2.70
C VAL A 127 27.92 13.12 -2.17
N LEU A 128 28.28 12.92 -0.89
CA LEU A 128 29.49 13.50 -0.30
C LEU A 128 30.77 13.02 -1.00
N ASP A 129 30.83 11.74 -1.39
CA ASP A 129 31.95 11.15 -2.11
C ASP A 129 32.07 11.76 -3.50
N ARG A 130 30.93 11.88 -4.20
CA ARG A 130 30.88 12.45 -5.54
C ARG A 130 31.40 13.90 -5.59
N ILE A 131 31.17 14.67 -4.53
CA ILE A 131 31.67 16.05 -4.42
C ILE A 131 32.98 16.14 -3.62
N SER A 132 33.56 15.00 -3.23
CA SER A 132 34.85 14.89 -2.53
C SER A 132 34.94 15.69 -1.22
N ILE A 133 33.84 15.72 -0.45
CA ILE A 133 33.80 16.38 0.87
C ILE A 133 33.56 15.41 2.03
N THR A 134 33.48 14.10 1.79
CA THR A 134 33.24 13.11 2.86
C THR A 134 34.24 13.22 4.00
N SER A 135 35.52 13.48 3.71
CA SER A 135 36.55 13.69 4.73
C SER A 135 36.44 15.01 5.50
N LYS A 136 35.58 15.92 5.05
CA LYS A 136 35.32 17.24 5.66
C LYS A 136 34.03 17.25 6.48
N ILE A 137 33.38 16.09 6.66
CA ILE A 137 32.16 16.01 7.45
C ILE A 137 32.45 16.38 8.91
N GLY A 138 31.69 17.34 9.44
CA GLY A 138 31.86 17.86 10.79
C GLY A 138 30.63 17.58 11.62
N TRP A 139 29.64 18.47 11.57
CA TRP A 139 28.38 18.35 12.30
C TRP A 139 27.20 18.25 11.34
N ILE A 140 26.18 17.50 11.75
CA ILE A 140 24.93 17.35 11.02
C ILE A 140 23.80 17.85 11.93
N THR A 141 22.97 18.71 11.37
CA THR A 141 21.72 19.13 12.02
C THR A 141 20.60 18.24 11.54
N VAL A 142 19.92 17.58 12.47
CA VAL A 142 18.72 16.77 12.21
C VAL A 142 17.74 16.99 13.35
N ASP A 143 16.44 16.99 13.05
CA ASP A 143 15.38 17.19 14.05
C ASP A 143 15.31 16.04 15.07
N ASN A 144 14.44 16.16 16.07
CA ASN A 144 14.38 15.22 17.20
C ASN A 144 13.56 13.94 16.91
N ALA A 145 13.39 13.57 15.64
CA ALA A 145 12.74 12.32 15.27
C ALA A 145 13.64 11.11 15.56
N SER A 146 13.05 10.00 16.03
CA SER A 146 13.79 8.78 16.40
C SER A 146 14.44 8.08 15.20
N ASN A 147 13.85 8.20 14.01
CA ASN A 147 14.45 7.67 12.78
C ASN A 147 15.81 8.35 12.46
N ASN A 148 16.03 9.59 12.88
CA ASN A 148 17.34 10.24 12.74
C ASN A 148 18.43 9.55 13.56
N ASP A 149 18.08 8.83 14.65
CA ASP A 149 19.04 8.03 15.39
C ASP A 149 19.55 6.87 14.53
N THR A 150 18.66 6.21 13.77
CA THR A 150 19.02 5.16 12.81
C THR A 150 19.91 5.70 11.68
N PHE A 151 19.58 6.86 11.13
CA PHE A 151 20.41 7.53 10.11
C PHE A 151 21.81 7.81 10.65
N MET A 152 21.91 8.45 11.81
CA MET A 152 23.18 8.85 12.41
C MET A 152 24.03 7.64 12.83
N ALA A 153 23.42 6.56 13.32
CA ALA A 153 24.10 5.31 13.63
C ALA A 153 24.67 4.65 12.36
N THR A 154 23.87 4.56 11.30
CA THR A 154 24.31 3.99 10.01
C THR A 154 25.45 4.81 9.42
N LEU A 155 25.36 6.13 9.49
CA LEU A 155 26.40 7.03 9.02
C LEU A 155 27.72 6.88 9.81
N GLU A 156 27.63 6.74 11.13
CA GLU A 156 28.80 6.46 11.99
C GLU A 156 29.49 5.15 11.61
N ASP A 157 28.72 4.08 11.39
CA ASP A 157 29.25 2.78 10.99
C ASP A 157 29.99 2.85 9.65
N GLU A 158 29.39 3.51 8.65
CA GLU A 158 29.97 3.68 7.32
C GLU A 158 31.22 4.57 7.30
N LEU A 159 31.22 5.69 8.05
CA LEU A 159 32.40 6.56 8.17
C LEU A 159 33.53 5.87 8.92
N ARG A 160 33.23 5.06 9.94
CA ARG A 160 34.20 4.24 10.64
C ARG A 160 34.87 3.22 9.72
N LEU A 161 34.12 2.57 8.82
CA LEU A 161 34.70 1.68 7.81
C LEU A 161 35.69 2.38 6.87
N ARG A 162 35.54 3.70 6.71
CA ARG A 162 36.40 4.57 5.90
C ARG A 162 37.53 5.22 6.69
N ASN A 163 37.70 4.87 7.98
CA ASN A 163 38.62 5.51 8.92
C ASN A 163 38.39 7.03 9.08
N ILE A 164 37.15 7.49 8.95
CA ILE A 164 36.77 8.89 9.17
C ILE A 164 36.20 9.02 10.59
N PRO A 165 36.78 9.85 11.47
CA PRO A 165 36.27 10.06 12.81
C PRO A 165 34.89 10.72 12.77
N PHE A 166 33.89 10.04 13.28
CA PHE A 166 32.53 10.56 13.40
C PHE A 166 31.86 9.88 14.59
N ASN A 167 31.13 10.65 15.40
CA ASN A 167 30.38 10.16 16.54
C ASN A 167 28.93 10.63 16.43
N ARG A 168 27.99 9.69 16.37
CA ARG A 168 26.57 10.00 16.15
C ARG A 168 25.94 10.95 17.17
N VAL A 169 26.52 11.05 18.37
CA VAL A 169 26.03 11.93 19.45
C VAL A 169 26.71 13.29 19.39
N ASN A 170 28.05 13.31 19.35
CA ASN A 170 28.84 14.55 19.42
C ASN A 170 28.82 15.35 18.12
N ASN A 171 28.60 14.68 16.97
CA ASN A 171 28.52 15.29 15.66
C ASN A 171 27.06 15.59 15.24
N ARG A 172 26.09 15.43 16.14
CA ARG A 172 24.68 15.82 15.93
C ARG A 172 24.40 17.15 16.61
N ILE A 173 23.79 18.07 15.85
CA ILE A 173 23.16 19.29 16.39
C ILE A 173 21.65 19.05 16.39
N ARG A 174 21.01 19.34 17.53
CA ARG A 174 19.55 19.23 17.75
C ARG A 174 18.93 20.61 17.84
#